data_AF-A0A350XM36-F1
#
_entry.id   AF-A0A350XM36-F1
#
_cell.length_a   1.000
_cell.length_b   1.000
_cell.length_c   1.000
_cell.angle_alpha   90.00
_cell.angle_beta   90.00
_cell.angle_gamma   90.00
#
_symmetry.space_group_name_H-M   'P 1'
#
loop_
_entity.id
_entity.type
_entity.pdbx_description
1 polymer ?
#
loop_
_entity_poly.entity_id
_entity_poly.type
_entity_poly.pdbx_seq_one_letter_code
_entity_poly.pdbx_strand_id
1 'polypeptide(L)'
;MRVKLLTIVGFVAMAILAISATTTWSQQPSERYPTATELPRLREKLRQQIRSSNIQDTRSPAEKQSREAFVRAWSRVDSAVAPFLGDWSGYEEGLSIYPSNTRGRVCLIYIGIQEAELSLGTVSNGQIRTNQREVILKEGDYLGVASVRNNQPDIFVETPYSFPVSLRSPRQFAESSRTTTEEVNKVVREFNAAGCTVALPSRR
;
A
#
# COMPACT_ATOMS: atom_id res chain seq x y z
N MET A 1 -38.61 -66.07 -32.69
CA MET A 1 -38.01 -65.88 -31.34
C MET A 1 -37.08 -64.67 -31.37
N ARG A 2 -37.14 -63.86 -30.30
CA ARG A 2 -36.34 -62.66 -29.98
C ARG A 2 -36.79 -61.31 -30.59
N VAL A 3 -37.75 -60.72 -29.88
CA VAL A 3 -37.93 -59.27 -29.69
C VAL A 3 -36.77 -58.73 -28.83
N LYS A 4 -36.25 -57.54 -29.16
CA LYS A 4 -35.60 -56.52 -28.28
C LYS A 4 -35.25 -55.31 -29.17
N LEU A 5 -35.91 -54.14 -29.11
CA LEU A 5 -36.07 -53.13 -28.04
C LEU A 5 -34.85 -52.18 -27.94
N LEU A 6 -35.17 -50.88 -27.73
CA LEU A 6 -34.33 -49.71 -27.34
C LEU A 6 -33.72 -48.90 -28.52
N THR A 7 -33.74 -47.55 -28.57
CA THR A 7 -34.02 -46.49 -27.58
C THR A 7 -34.13 -45.14 -28.33
N ILE A 8 -35.20 -44.36 -28.15
CA ILE A 8 -35.31 -43.10 -27.38
C ILE A 8 -34.65 -41.86 -28.00
N VAL A 9 -35.55 -40.99 -28.48
CA VAL A 9 -35.45 -39.54 -28.69
C VAL A 9 -35.04 -38.84 -27.39
N GLY A 10 -34.10 -37.91 -27.43
CA GLY A 10 -33.83 -37.04 -26.29
C GLY A 10 -32.62 -36.14 -26.45
N PHE A 11 -32.74 -35.09 -27.26
CA PHE A 11 -31.79 -33.98 -27.27
C PHE A 11 -31.99 -33.17 -25.98
N VAL A 12 -31.24 -33.49 -24.92
CA VAL A 12 -31.21 -32.70 -23.69
C VAL A 12 -30.09 -31.66 -23.83
N ALA A 13 -30.46 -30.49 -24.35
CA ALA A 13 -29.64 -29.29 -24.25
C ALA A 13 -29.96 -28.60 -22.92
N MET A 14 -29.10 -28.77 -21.91
CA MET A 14 -29.07 -27.85 -20.76
C MET A 14 -27.64 -27.73 -20.22
N ALA A 15 -26.84 -26.91 -20.91
CA ALA A 15 -25.59 -26.40 -20.36
C ALA A 15 -25.93 -25.24 -19.42
N ILE A 16 -26.13 -25.53 -18.15
CA ILE A 16 -26.16 -24.50 -17.10
C ILE A 16 -24.69 -24.10 -16.86
N LEU A 17 -24.25 -23.07 -17.57
CA LEU A 17 -23.02 -22.33 -17.23
C LEU A 17 -23.29 -21.60 -15.92
N ALA A 18 -22.93 -22.24 -14.81
CA ALA A 18 -22.75 -21.57 -13.54
C ALA A 18 -21.55 -20.63 -13.68
N ILE A 19 -21.82 -19.40 -14.12
CA ILE A 19 -20.90 -18.28 -13.98
C ILE A 19 -20.91 -17.97 -12.48
N SER A 20 -20.08 -18.70 -11.72
CA SER A 20 -19.64 -18.20 -10.43
C SER A 20 -18.80 -16.97 -10.72
N ALA A 21 -19.47 -15.82 -10.77
CA ALA A 21 -18.85 -14.52 -10.62
C ALA A 21 -18.24 -14.50 -9.22
N THR A 22 -17.03 -15.05 -9.10
CA THR A 22 -16.16 -14.69 -8.00
C THR A 22 -15.96 -13.19 -8.15
N THR A 23 -16.66 -12.41 -7.34
CA THR A 23 -16.30 -11.02 -7.08
C THR A 23 -14.92 -11.07 -6.43
N THR A 24 -13.89 -11.16 -7.26
CA THR A 24 -12.55 -10.79 -6.85
C THR A 24 -12.68 -9.34 -6.41
N TRP A 25 -12.61 -9.10 -5.09
CA TRP A 25 -12.31 -7.79 -4.55
C TRP A 25 -10.88 -7.45 -5.00
N SER A 26 -10.72 -7.14 -6.30
CA SER A 26 -9.53 -6.48 -6.78
C SER A 26 -9.58 -5.08 -6.19
N GLN A 27 -8.49 -4.67 -5.54
CA GLN A 27 -8.36 -3.30 -5.09
C GLN A 27 -8.44 -2.39 -6.33
N GLN A 28 -9.61 -1.81 -6.58
CA GLN A 28 -9.78 -0.96 -7.75
C GLN A 28 -8.88 0.27 -7.60
N PRO A 29 -8.05 0.58 -8.62
CA PRO A 29 -7.23 1.77 -8.60
C PRO A 29 -8.10 3.02 -8.49
N SER A 30 -7.60 4.04 -7.82
CA SER A 30 -8.32 5.29 -7.61
C SER A 30 -8.66 5.96 -8.95
N GLU A 31 -9.92 6.37 -9.13
CA GLU A 31 -10.40 6.98 -10.37
C GLU A 31 -9.79 8.38 -10.58
N ARG A 32 -9.61 9.13 -9.49
CA ARG A 32 -9.07 10.48 -9.44
C ARG A 32 -8.43 10.72 -8.09
N TYR A 33 -7.64 11.77 -7.97
CA TYR A 33 -7.24 12.23 -6.64
C TYR A 33 -8.45 12.76 -5.87
N PRO A 34 -8.50 12.59 -4.54
CA PRO A 34 -9.34 13.40 -3.68
C PRO A 34 -9.09 14.90 -3.93
N THR A 35 -10.15 15.70 -3.90
CA THR A 35 -10.09 17.15 -4.12
C THR A 35 -9.64 17.88 -2.86
N ALA A 36 -9.24 19.15 -3.01
CA ALA A 36 -8.88 20.01 -1.88
C ALA A 36 -10.01 20.18 -0.85
N THR A 37 -11.27 20.08 -1.27
CA THR A 37 -12.44 20.18 -0.37
C THR A 37 -12.79 18.84 0.30
N GLU A 38 -12.41 17.71 -0.30
CA GLU A 38 -12.60 16.37 0.26
C GLU A 38 -11.53 16.03 1.32
N LEU A 39 -10.29 16.49 1.13
CA LEU A 39 -9.14 16.16 1.98
C LEU A 39 -9.34 16.49 3.47
N PRO A 40 -9.91 17.64 3.89
CA PRO A 40 -10.16 17.91 5.31
C PRO A 40 -11.08 16.88 5.97
N ARG A 41 -12.13 16.44 5.27
CA ARG A 41 -13.05 15.39 5.76
C ARG A 41 -12.34 14.05 5.89
N LEU A 42 -11.52 13.68 4.91
CA LEU A 42 -10.73 12.44 4.94
C LEU A 42 -9.72 12.44 6.09
N ARG A 43 -9.08 13.59 6.35
CA ARG A 43 -8.19 13.76 7.50
C ARG A 43 -8.92 13.61 8.83
N GLU A 44 -10.13 14.14 8.95
CA GLU A 44 -10.95 13.94 10.15
C GLU A 44 -11.36 12.47 10.31
N LYS A 45 -11.72 11.78 9.21
CA LYS A 45 -11.96 10.33 9.23
C LYS A 45 -10.74 9.58 9.74
N LEU A 46 -9.53 9.89 9.25
CA LEU A 46 -8.28 9.29 9.74
C LEU A 46 -8.11 9.50 11.25
N ARG A 47 -8.33 10.72 11.76
CA ARG A 47 -8.25 11.01 13.20
C ARG A 47 -9.29 10.25 14.01
N GLN A 48 -10.47 10.03 13.47
CA GLN A 48 -11.50 9.21 14.10
C GLN A 48 -11.05 7.75 14.15
N GLN A 49 -10.55 7.20 13.04
CA GLN A 49 -10.00 5.84 12.99
C GLN A 49 -8.88 5.63 14.02
N ILE A 50 -7.94 6.58 14.12
CA ILE A 50 -6.86 6.55 15.12
C ILE A 50 -7.44 6.49 16.55
N ARG A 51 -8.39 7.37 16.88
CA ARG A 51 -9.03 7.42 18.21
C ARG A 51 -9.83 6.17 18.55
N SER A 52 -10.46 5.54 17.56
CA SER A 52 -11.21 4.29 17.75
C SER A 52 -10.32 3.04 17.71
N SER A 53 -9.09 3.16 17.23
CA SER A 53 -8.18 2.02 17.10
C SER A 53 -7.54 1.69 18.44
N ASN A 54 -7.56 0.41 18.82
CA ASN A 54 -6.86 -0.09 20.01
C ASN A 54 -5.44 -0.57 19.70
N ILE A 55 -4.78 0.05 18.71
CA ILE A 55 -3.44 -0.36 18.26
C ILE A 55 -2.41 0.12 19.29
N GLN A 56 -1.67 -0.81 19.87
CA GLN A 56 -0.60 -0.51 20.82
C GLN A 56 0.74 -0.40 20.10
N ASP A 57 1.54 0.60 20.48
CA ASP A 57 2.91 0.74 20.00
C ASP A 57 3.82 -0.30 20.67
N THR A 58 4.12 -1.37 19.95
CA THR A 58 4.96 -2.46 20.44
C THR A 58 6.45 -2.25 20.18
N ARG A 59 6.84 -1.12 19.57
CA ARG A 59 8.26 -0.83 19.29
C ARG A 59 9.05 -0.66 20.58
N SER A 60 10.22 -1.28 20.61
CA SER A 60 11.24 -1.07 21.64
C SER A 60 11.80 0.37 21.58
N PRO A 61 12.40 0.87 22.69
CA PRO A 61 13.10 2.15 22.68
C PRO A 61 14.21 2.23 21.61
N ALA A 62 14.89 1.11 21.33
CA ALA A 62 15.94 1.05 20.32
C ALA A 62 15.37 1.23 18.89
N GLU A 63 14.22 0.61 18.58
CA GLU A 63 13.55 0.79 17.29
C GLU A 63 13.09 2.25 17.10
N LYS A 64 12.53 2.86 18.15
CA LYS A 64 12.13 4.27 18.14
C LYS A 64 13.33 5.19 17.90
N GLN A 65 14.43 4.97 18.62
CA GLN A 65 15.64 5.77 18.46
C GLN A 65 16.26 5.62 17.06
N SER A 66 16.32 4.39 16.54
CA SER A 66 16.81 4.10 15.18
C SER A 66 15.96 4.81 14.14
N ARG A 67 14.63 4.70 14.26
CA ARG A 67 13.65 5.37 13.40
C ARG A 67 13.86 6.87 13.40
N GLU A 68 13.93 7.50 14.56
CA GLU A 68 14.11 8.94 14.68
C GLU A 68 15.46 9.41 14.13
N ALA A 69 16.55 8.65 14.35
CA ALA A 69 17.86 8.98 13.82
C ALA A 69 17.83 9.00 12.28
N PHE A 70 17.14 8.03 11.68
CA PHE A 70 16.94 7.96 10.23
C PHE A 70 16.14 9.17 9.71
N VAL A 71 15.00 9.51 10.34
CA VAL A 71 14.21 10.70 9.99
C VAL A 71 15.03 11.98 10.13
N ARG A 72 15.78 12.14 11.22
CA ARG A 72 16.63 13.31 11.48
C ARG A 72 17.76 13.47 10.47
N ALA A 73 18.29 12.37 9.95
CA ALA A 73 19.31 12.43 8.91
C ALA A 73 18.70 12.93 7.59
N TRP A 74 17.57 12.37 7.18
CA TRP A 74 16.87 12.75 5.96
C TRP A 74 16.25 14.14 6.02
N SER A 75 15.82 14.62 7.19
CA SER A 75 15.21 15.94 7.31
C SER A 75 16.14 17.10 6.95
N ARG A 76 17.47 16.85 6.97
CA ARG A 76 18.49 17.82 6.54
C ARG A 76 18.57 17.98 5.03
N VAL A 77 18.17 16.95 4.28
CA VAL A 77 18.22 16.94 2.80
C VAL A 77 16.84 17.17 2.20
N ASP A 78 15.82 16.53 2.79
CA ASP A 78 14.43 16.64 2.36
C ASP A 78 13.49 16.58 3.57
N SER A 79 13.26 17.75 4.17
CA SER A 79 12.39 17.91 5.34
C SER A 79 10.93 17.59 5.07
N ALA A 80 10.46 17.70 3.83
CA ALA A 80 9.09 17.39 3.47
C ALA A 80 8.87 15.87 3.43
N VAL A 81 9.84 15.13 2.86
CA VAL A 81 9.79 13.67 2.73
C VAL A 81 10.07 12.96 4.06
N ALA A 82 11.03 13.45 4.84
CA ALA A 82 11.55 12.75 6.03
C ALA A 82 10.50 12.18 7.00
N PRO A 83 9.40 12.90 7.34
CA PRO A 83 8.39 12.37 8.26
C PRO A 83 7.71 11.08 7.78
N PHE A 84 7.65 10.84 6.47
CA PHE A 84 6.98 9.68 5.90
C PHE A 84 7.86 8.43 5.82
N LEU A 85 9.19 8.59 5.84
CA LEU A 85 10.09 7.56 5.36
C LEU A 85 10.22 6.36 6.29
N GLY A 86 9.58 5.22 6.14
CA GLY A 86 9.81 4.10 7.06
C GLY A 86 9.01 2.88 6.66
N ASP A 87 9.15 1.79 7.41
CA ASP A 87 8.29 0.62 7.27
C ASP A 87 7.09 0.80 8.18
N TRP A 88 5.90 0.93 7.60
CA TRP A 88 4.63 1.13 8.30
C TRP A 88 3.82 -0.16 8.29
N SER A 89 3.22 -0.48 9.44
CA SER A 89 2.44 -1.72 9.62
C SER A 89 0.94 -1.45 9.55
N GLY A 90 0.23 -2.22 8.73
CA GLY A 90 -1.23 -2.25 8.65
C GLY A 90 -1.79 -3.62 9.11
N TYR A 91 -3.10 -3.81 8.99
CA TYR A 91 -3.74 -5.10 9.26
C TYR A 91 -3.57 -6.03 8.05
N GLU A 92 -2.78 -7.10 8.18
CA GLU A 92 -2.44 -8.05 7.10
C GLU A 92 -1.75 -7.44 5.87
N GLU A 93 -1.27 -6.20 6.00
CA GLU A 93 -0.59 -5.45 4.96
C GLU A 93 0.51 -4.56 5.55
N GLY A 94 1.35 -4.01 4.67
CA GLY A 94 2.43 -3.13 5.06
C GLY A 94 2.75 -2.14 3.96
N LEU A 95 3.29 -0.98 4.36
CA LEU A 95 3.70 0.06 3.44
C LEU A 95 5.09 0.55 3.84
N SER A 96 6.08 0.38 2.97
CA SER A 96 7.41 0.95 3.18
C SER A 96 7.65 2.13 2.27
N ILE A 97 8.06 3.27 2.84
CA ILE A 97 8.25 4.53 2.13
C ILE A 97 9.72 4.91 2.13
N TYR A 98 10.34 4.87 0.95
CA TYR A 98 11.76 5.09 0.75
C TYR A 98 12.03 6.46 0.12
N PRO A 99 13.14 7.11 0.50
CA PRO A 99 13.57 8.32 -0.17
C PRO A 99 14.07 8.03 -1.60
N SER A 100 13.85 9.00 -2.49
CA SER A 100 14.45 9.03 -3.83
C SER A 100 15.66 9.98 -3.86
N ASN A 101 16.55 9.77 -4.83
CA ASN A 101 17.58 10.74 -5.19
C ASN A 101 17.03 12.08 -5.74
N THR A 102 15.73 12.13 -6.03
CA THR A 102 15.03 13.33 -6.48
C THR A 102 14.25 13.95 -5.33
N ARG A 103 14.51 15.23 -5.05
CA ARG A 103 13.83 15.98 -3.97
C ARG A 103 12.31 15.94 -4.14
N GLY A 104 11.60 15.73 -3.04
CA GLY A 104 10.16 15.63 -2.97
C GLY A 104 9.59 14.32 -3.53
N ARG A 105 10.42 13.35 -3.94
CA ARG A 105 9.95 12.06 -4.46
C ARG A 105 10.23 10.92 -3.49
N VAL A 106 9.35 9.93 -3.51
CA VAL A 106 9.45 8.71 -2.71
C VAL A 106 9.12 7.48 -3.56
N CYS A 107 9.71 6.34 -3.21
CA CYS A 107 9.20 5.04 -3.60
C CYS A 107 8.37 4.46 -2.47
N LEU A 108 7.28 3.79 -2.83
CA LEU A 108 6.42 3.10 -1.90
C LEU A 108 6.40 1.63 -2.29
N ILE A 109 6.68 0.74 -1.35
CA ILE A 109 6.44 -0.68 -1.54
C ILE A 109 5.26 -1.05 -0.67
N TYR A 110 4.16 -1.43 -1.31
CA TYR A 110 3.02 -2.04 -0.66
C TYR A 110 3.24 -3.55 -0.59
N ILE A 111 2.85 -4.16 0.52
CA ILE A 111 2.72 -5.60 0.66
C ILE A 111 1.33 -5.95 1.19
N GLY A 112 0.71 -6.97 0.61
CA GLY A 112 -0.52 -7.57 1.08
C GLY A 112 -0.39 -9.10 1.12
N ILE A 113 -1.51 -9.81 1.19
CA ILE A 113 -1.51 -11.28 1.12
C ILE A 113 -1.07 -11.71 -0.29
N GLN A 114 0.11 -12.33 -0.40
CA GLN A 114 0.70 -12.82 -1.65
C GLN A 114 0.99 -11.74 -2.70
N GLU A 115 1.01 -10.47 -2.29
CA GLU A 115 1.16 -9.32 -3.19
C GLU A 115 2.32 -8.42 -2.73
N ALA A 116 3.13 -7.96 -3.67
CA ALA A 116 4.07 -6.86 -3.45
C ALA A 116 4.08 -5.94 -4.68
N GLU A 117 3.84 -4.65 -4.47
CA GLU A 117 3.78 -3.67 -5.54
C GLU A 117 4.65 -2.45 -5.23
N LEU A 118 5.34 -1.93 -6.26
CA LEU A 118 6.01 -0.64 -6.19
C LEU A 118 5.10 0.46 -6.74
N SER A 119 4.98 1.54 -5.99
CA SER A 119 4.32 2.79 -6.39
C SER A 119 5.29 3.96 -6.22
N LEU A 120 5.06 5.05 -6.97
CA LEU A 120 5.88 6.26 -6.90
C LEU A 120 5.05 7.41 -6.37
N GLY A 121 5.66 8.22 -5.49
CA GLY A 121 4.97 9.34 -4.85
C GLY A 121 5.71 10.67 -4.98
N THR A 122 4.95 11.75 -4.93
CA THR A 122 5.45 13.11 -4.73
C THR A 122 4.91 13.69 -3.44
N VAL A 123 5.80 14.22 -2.60
CA VAL A 123 5.45 14.87 -1.34
C VAL A 123 5.23 16.37 -1.57
N SER A 124 4.07 16.84 -1.17
CA SER A 124 3.74 18.28 -1.16
C SER A 124 2.67 18.53 -0.10
N ASN A 125 2.69 19.70 0.55
CA ASN A 125 1.66 20.10 1.53
C ASN A 125 1.40 19.07 2.64
N GLY A 126 2.44 18.36 3.09
CA GLY A 126 2.33 17.36 4.16
C GLY A 126 1.52 16.11 3.78
N GLN A 127 1.50 15.74 2.50
CA GLN A 127 0.89 14.52 1.97
C GLN A 127 1.72 13.94 0.83
N ILE A 128 1.56 12.64 0.53
CA ILE A 128 2.10 12.01 -0.68
C ILE A 128 0.98 11.85 -1.70
N ARG A 129 1.21 12.24 -2.96
CA ARG A 129 0.36 11.90 -4.10
C ARG A 129 1.02 10.79 -4.89
N THR A 130 0.36 9.65 -5.06
CA THR A 130 0.92 8.48 -5.75
C THR A 130 0.57 8.47 -7.24
N ASN A 131 1.34 7.76 -8.07
CA ASN A 131 1.01 7.54 -9.48
C ASN A 131 -0.28 6.70 -9.68
N GLN A 132 -0.80 6.07 -8.63
CA GLN A 132 -2.10 5.39 -8.59
C GLN A 132 -3.27 6.32 -8.21
N ARG A 133 -3.06 7.64 -8.18
CA ARG A 133 -4.08 8.67 -7.85
C ARG A 133 -4.59 8.60 -6.42
N GLU A 134 -3.76 8.12 -5.50
CA GLU A 134 -4.04 8.09 -4.08
C GLU A 134 -3.35 9.24 -3.37
N VAL A 135 -3.85 9.57 -2.17
CA VAL A 135 -3.25 10.56 -1.28
C VAL A 135 -2.96 9.91 0.06
N ILE A 136 -1.69 9.85 0.44
CA ILE A 136 -1.28 9.39 1.78
C ILE A 136 -1.29 10.59 2.71
N LEU A 137 -2.14 10.49 3.72
CA LEU A 137 -2.30 11.45 4.80
C LEU A 137 -1.51 10.96 6.01
N LYS A 138 -0.85 11.87 6.72
CA LYS A 138 -0.12 11.58 7.96
C LYS A 138 -0.70 12.37 9.13
N GLU A 139 -0.95 11.68 10.24
CA GLU A 139 -1.38 12.26 11.51
C GLU A 139 -0.57 11.58 12.64
N GLY A 140 0.42 12.27 13.21
CA GLY A 140 1.31 11.65 14.19
C GLY A 140 2.05 10.44 13.63
N ASP A 141 2.08 9.33 14.36
CA ASP A 141 2.69 8.05 13.94
C ASP A 141 1.73 7.16 13.14
N TYR A 142 0.80 7.77 12.40
CA TYR A 142 -0.19 7.06 11.59
C TYR A 142 -0.25 7.58 10.15
N LEU A 143 -0.54 6.68 9.21
CA LEU A 143 -0.90 7.01 7.83
C LEU A 143 -2.28 6.49 7.46
N GLY A 144 -2.98 7.25 6.63
CA GLY A 144 -4.18 6.80 5.92
C GLY A 144 -3.98 6.94 4.42
N VAL A 145 -4.46 5.98 3.64
CA VAL A 145 -4.46 6.02 2.18
C VAL A 145 -5.85 6.44 1.72
N ALA A 146 -5.96 7.67 1.22
CA ALA A 146 -7.21 8.20 0.67
C ALA A 146 -7.26 7.99 -0.84
N SER A 147 -8.36 7.43 -1.32
CA SER A 147 -8.63 7.20 -2.74
C SER A 147 -10.08 7.50 -3.08
N VAL A 148 -10.41 7.51 -4.38
CA VAL A 148 -11.77 7.73 -4.88
C VAL A 148 -12.18 6.51 -5.68
N ARG A 149 -13.22 5.82 -5.23
CA ARG A 149 -13.80 4.63 -5.90
C ARG A 149 -15.30 4.86 -6.10
N ASN A 150 -15.82 4.61 -7.30
CA ASN A 150 -17.21 4.91 -7.65
C ASN A 150 -17.60 6.37 -7.35
N ASN A 151 -16.68 7.30 -7.65
CA ASN A 151 -16.76 8.72 -7.30
C ASN A 151 -16.98 9.03 -5.78
N GLN A 152 -16.71 8.08 -4.90
CA GLN A 152 -16.76 8.27 -3.45
C GLN A 152 -15.33 8.38 -2.88
N PRO A 153 -14.94 9.56 -2.35
CA PRO A 153 -13.66 9.71 -1.66
C PRO A 153 -13.70 9.03 -0.31
N ASP A 154 -12.76 8.13 -0.05
CA ASP A 154 -12.68 7.47 1.24
C ASP A 154 -11.27 7.03 1.65
N ILE A 155 -11.11 6.67 2.92
CA ILE A 155 -10.01 5.85 3.43
C ILE A 155 -10.57 4.44 3.62
N PHE A 156 -10.27 3.56 2.67
CA PHE A 156 -10.85 2.22 2.58
C PHE A 156 -10.19 1.20 3.52
N VAL A 157 -9.04 1.53 4.11
CA VAL A 157 -8.43 0.70 5.15
C VAL A 157 -9.05 1.09 6.49
N GLU A 158 -9.63 0.11 7.19
CA GLU A 158 -10.27 0.35 8.50
C GLU A 158 -9.24 0.73 9.57
N THR A 159 -8.08 0.07 9.54
CA THR A 159 -6.98 0.25 10.49
C THR A 159 -5.88 1.08 9.82
N PRO A 160 -5.56 2.29 10.30
CA PRO A 160 -4.51 3.10 9.71
C PRO A 160 -3.16 2.41 9.86
N TYR A 161 -2.26 2.62 8.89
CA TYR A 161 -0.87 2.20 9.07
C TYR A 161 -0.27 2.93 10.26
N SER A 162 0.52 2.25 11.08
CA SER A 162 0.95 2.77 12.36
C SER A 162 2.40 2.43 12.70
N PHE A 163 2.94 3.19 13.66
CA PHE A 163 4.18 2.89 14.39
C PHE A 163 5.35 2.50 13.48
N PRO A 164 5.82 3.42 12.62
CA PRO A 164 6.84 3.08 11.64
C PRO A 164 8.15 2.68 12.31
N VAL A 165 8.83 1.71 11.71
CA VAL A 165 10.21 1.33 12.06
C VAL A 165 11.19 1.78 10.97
N SER A 166 12.48 1.58 11.22
CA SER A 166 13.53 1.86 10.23
C SER A 166 13.36 0.98 8.99
N LEU A 167 13.79 1.50 7.83
CA LEU A 167 13.64 0.81 6.55
C LEU A 167 14.40 -0.51 6.52
N ARG A 168 13.71 -1.58 6.11
CA ARG A 168 14.35 -2.80 5.61
C ARG A 168 14.83 -2.59 4.17
N SER A 169 15.62 -3.52 3.64
CA SER A 169 15.88 -3.53 2.19
C SER A 169 14.59 -3.79 1.40
N PRO A 170 14.45 -3.27 0.17
CA PRO A 170 13.25 -3.48 -0.65
C PRO A 170 12.94 -4.96 -0.86
N ARG A 171 13.99 -5.79 -0.98
CA ARG A 171 13.87 -7.26 -1.06
C ARG A 171 13.28 -7.85 0.22
N GLN A 172 13.89 -7.56 1.37
CA GLN A 172 13.43 -8.08 2.67
C GLN A 172 11.99 -7.64 3.00
N PHE A 173 11.61 -6.43 2.60
CA PHE A 173 10.25 -5.95 2.77
C PHE A 173 9.28 -6.72 1.86
N ALA A 174 9.57 -6.80 0.55
CA ALA A 174 8.72 -7.50 -0.42
C ALA A 174 8.58 -9.00 -0.12
N GLU A 175 9.64 -9.67 0.36
CA GLU A 175 9.58 -11.10 0.73
C GLU A 175 8.63 -11.39 1.90
N SER A 176 8.25 -10.38 2.68
CA SER A 176 7.32 -10.57 3.80
C SER A 176 5.85 -10.77 3.40
N SER A 177 5.47 -10.50 2.14
CA SER A 177 4.12 -10.77 1.63
C SER A 177 3.87 -12.23 1.26
N ARG A 178 4.91 -13.09 1.26
CA ARG A 178 4.85 -14.47 0.73
C ARG A 178 4.45 -14.53 -0.76
N THR A 179 4.73 -13.46 -1.49
CA THR A 179 4.61 -13.37 -2.96
C THR A 179 5.69 -14.19 -3.67
N THR A 180 5.67 -14.24 -5.00
CA THR A 180 6.65 -15.03 -5.76
C THR A 180 8.03 -14.36 -5.82
N THR A 181 9.09 -15.15 -6.04
CA THR A 181 10.44 -14.60 -6.29
C THR A 181 10.48 -13.67 -7.51
N GLU A 182 9.64 -13.92 -8.52
CA GLU A 182 9.53 -13.07 -9.69
C GLU A 182 9.00 -11.67 -9.35
N GLU A 183 7.93 -11.59 -8.54
CA GLU A 183 7.36 -10.33 -8.06
C GLU A 183 8.35 -9.56 -7.18
N VAL A 184 9.03 -10.24 -6.25
CA VAL A 184 10.11 -9.62 -5.46
C VAL A 184 11.20 -9.04 -6.37
N ASN A 185 11.64 -9.81 -7.38
CA ASN A 185 12.65 -9.35 -8.33
C ASN A 185 12.17 -8.15 -9.16
N LYS A 186 10.89 -8.13 -9.55
CA LYS A 186 10.28 -7.00 -10.24
C LYS A 186 10.32 -5.75 -9.38
N VAL A 187 9.83 -5.81 -8.13
CA VAL A 187 9.84 -4.70 -7.18
C VAL A 187 11.26 -4.16 -6.97
N VAL A 188 12.25 -5.02 -6.76
CA VAL A 188 13.65 -4.60 -6.55
C VAL A 188 14.22 -3.91 -7.79
N ARG A 189 13.95 -4.43 -9.00
CA ARG A 189 14.41 -3.78 -10.24
C ARG A 189 13.79 -2.39 -10.42
N GLU A 190 12.48 -2.29 -10.24
CA GLU A 190 11.76 -1.02 -10.40
C GLU A 190 12.18 0.00 -9.33
N PHE A 191 12.41 -0.45 -8.10
CA PHE A 191 12.94 0.37 -7.00
C PHE A 191 14.29 1.00 -7.36
N ASN A 192 15.21 0.20 -7.88
CA ASN A 192 16.53 0.67 -8.31
C ASN A 192 16.43 1.62 -9.50
N ALA A 193 15.58 1.29 -10.48
CA ALA A 193 15.35 2.14 -11.66
C ALA A 193 14.74 3.51 -11.29
N ALA A 194 13.93 3.58 -10.23
CA ALA A 194 13.37 4.81 -9.69
C ALA A 194 14.37 5.66 -8.87
N GLY A 195 15.60 5.18 -8.68
CA GLY A 195 16.65 5.91 -7.94
C GLY A 195 16.38 6.03 -6.45
N CYS A 196 15.65 5.07 -5.88
CA CYS A 196 15.35 5.02 -4.45
C CYS A 196 16.46 4.31 -3.66
N THR A 197 16.53 4.61 -2.36
CA THR A 197 17.61 4.09 -1.51
C THR A 197 17.15 3.80 -0.09
N VAL A 198 17.87 2.89 0.56
CA VAL A 198 17.76 2.60 2.00
C VAL A 198 18.88 3.25 2.81
N ALA A 199 19.86 3.83 2.13
CA ALA A 199 21.01 4.45 2.77
C ALA A 199 20.63 5.76 3.45
N LEU A 200 21.48 6.16 4.39
CA LEU A 200 21.48 7.54 4.89
C LEU A 200 21.84 8.50 3.74
N PRO A 201 21.36 9.76 3.77
CA PRO A 201 21.72 10.72 2.76
C PRO A 201 23.23 10.91 2.73
N SER A 202 23.80 10.99 1.53
CA SER A 202 25.21 11.38 1.37
C SER A 202 25.39 12.80 1.91
N ARG A 203 26.41 13.01 2.75
CA ARG A 203 26.82 14.37 3.14
C ARG A 203 27.38 15.02 1.88
N ARG A 204 26.57 15.85 1.22
CA ARG A 204 27.05 16.79 0.21
C ARG A 204 27.33 18.12 0.86
#